data_AF-A0A7W1A888-F1
#
_entry.id   AF-A0A7W1A888-F1
#
_cell.length_a   1.000
_cell.length_b   1.000
_cell.length_c   1.000
_cell.angle_alpha   90.00
_cell.angle_beta   90.00
_cell.angle_gamma   90.00
#
_symmetry.space_group_name_H-M   'P 1'
#
loop_
_entity.id
_entity.type
_entity.pdbx_description
1 polymer ?
#
loop_
_entity_poly.entity_id
_entity_poly.type
_entity_poly.pdbx_seq_one_letter_code
_entity_poly.pdbx_strand_id
1 'polypeptide(L)'
;MSDGYFVLPMRLILPAEQRERLERLCRGRQQEISDVVSEIVSAYIEELPDDQLADPRPEVQGPSVAEQIRQHERELRRLRMRQTQLGAAAPAWLANYVADIERELEILRDPLGGEA
;
A
#
# COMPACT_ATOMS: atom_id res chain seq x y z
N MET A 1 -21.85 -33.64 -16.13
CA MET A 1 -21.16 -32.34 -16.09
C MET A 1 -20.49 -32.29 -14.74
N SER A 2 -19.17 -32.35 -14.69
CA SER A 2 -18.42 -32.34 -13.44
C SER A 2 -18.29 -30.89 -13.00
N ASP A 3 -19.18 -30.43 -12.12
CA ASP A 3 -19.02 -29.14 -11.45
C ASP A 3 -17.67 -29.16 -10.71
N GLY A 4 -16.77 -28.28 -11.13
CA GLY A 4 -15.42 -28.20 -10.59
C GLY A 4 -15.46 -27.53 -9.23
N TYR A 5 -15.27 -28.30 -8.16
CA TYR A 5 -14.95 -27.73 -6.86
C TYR A 5 -13.56 -27.08 -6.95
N PHE A 6 -13.53 -25.75 -6.94
CA PHE A 6 -12.27 -25.01 -6.85
C PHE A 6 -11.93 -24.81 -5.38
N VAL A 7 -10.76 -25.29 -4.98
CA VAL A 7 -10.21 -25.03 -3.64
C VAL A 7 -9.13 -23.96 -3.79
N LEU A 8 -9.33 -22.81 -3.14
CA LEU A 8 -8.36 -21.73 -3.11
C LEU A 8 -7.55 -21.83 -1.81
N PRO A 9 -6.26 -22.21 -1.87
CA PRO A 9 -5.41 -22.17 -0.68
C PRO A 9 -5.18 -20.71 -0.29
N MET A 10 -5.65 -20.33 0.90
CA MET A 10 -5.50 -18.97 1.43
C MET A 10 -4.81 -19.00 2.79
N ARG A 11 -4.01 -17.97 3.06
CA ARG A 11 -3.41 -17.74 4.38
C ARG A 11 -4.05 -16.52 5.01
N LEU A 12 -4.78 -16.73 6.10
CA LEU A 12 -5.40 -15.67 6.89
C LEU A 12 -4.50 -15.32 8.08
N ILE A 13 -4.13 -14.05 8.22
CA ILE A 13 -3.40 -13.56 9.39
C ILE A 13 -4.40 -12.79 10.26
N LEU A 14 -4.60 -13.25 11.48
CA LEU A 14 -5.52 -12.64 12.43
C LEU A 14 -4.78 -12.13 13.67
N PRO A 15 -5.19 -10.98 14.23
CA PRO A 15 -4.84 -10.59 15.59
C PRO A 15 -5.25 -11.67 16.60
N ALA A 16 -4.52 -11.79 17.71
CA ALA A 16 -4.72 -12.84 18.71
C ALA A 16 -6.18 -12.92 19.22
N GLU A 17 -6.80 -11.76 19.49
CA GLU A 17 -8.18 -11.69 19.97
C GLU A 17 -9.20 -12.21 18.93
N GLN A 18 -8.98 -11.92 17.65
CA GLN A 18 -9.85 -12.39 16.58
C GLN A 18 -9.69 -13.89 16.34
N ARG A 19 -8.45 -14.40 16.43
CA ARG A 19 -8.17 -15.82 16.38
C ARG A 19 -8.89 -16.57 17.50
N GLU A 20 -8.79 -16.10 18.74
CA GLU A 20 -9.46 -16.74 19.87
C GLU A 20 -10.99 -16.74 19.72
N ARG A 21 -11.55 -15.65 19.18
CA ARG A 21 -12.99 -15.56 18.88
C ARG A 21 -13.39 -16.58 17.81
N LEU A 22 -12.60 -16.74 16.75
CA LEU A 22 -12.84 -17.73 15.69
C LEU A 22 -12.73 -19.16 16.23
N GLU A 23 -11.72 -19.47 17.03
CA GLU A 23 -11.55 -20.80 17.65
C GLU A 23 -12.72 -21.14 18.60
N ARG A 24 -13.24 -20.15 19.35
CA ARG A 24 -14.46 -20.33 20.15
C ARG A 24 -15.69 -20.61 19.28
N LEU A 25 -15.83 -19.92 18.15
CA LEU A 25 -16.92 -20.12 17.21
C LEU A 25 -16.88 -21.53 16.60
N CYS A 26 -15.69 -21.99 16.16
CA CYS A 26 -15.49 -23.34 15.62
C CYS A 26 -15.87 -24.41 16.64
N ARG A 27 -15.40 -24.26 17.90
CA ARG A 27 -15.76 -25.19 18.99
C ARG A 27 -17.26 -25.22 19.28
N GLY A 28 -17.90 -24.06 19.30
CA GLY A 28 -19.34 -23.96 19.55
C GLY A 28 -20.18 -24.63 18.46
N ARG A 29 -19.70 -24.65 17.22
CA ARG A 29 -20.37 -25.24 16.06
C ARG A 29 -19.93 -26.67 15.71
N GLN A 30 -18.87 -27.19 16.36
CA GLN A 30 -18.22 -28.46 16.02
C GLN A 30 -17.82 -28.55 14.53
N GLN A 31 -17.29 -27.46 14.00
CA GLN A 31 -16.84 -27.36 12.61
C GLN A 31 -15.36 -27.05 12.53
N GLU A 32 -14.74 -27.46 11.42
CA GLU A 32 -13.36 -27.08 11.11
C GLU A 32 -13.27 -25.61 10.74
N ILE A 33 -12.10 -25.01 10.97
CA ILE A 33 -11.87 -23.58 10.71
C ILE A 33 -12.08 -23.22 9.23
N SER A 34 -11.75 -24.12 8.30
CA SER A 34 -11.97 -23.94 6.86
C SER A 34 -13.44 -23.82 6.51
N ASP A 35 -14.29 -24.61 7.15
CA ASP A 35 -15.72 -24.66 6.85
C ASP A 35 -16.41 -23.42 7.39
N VAL A 36 -16.06 -23.02 8.62
CA VAL A 36 -16.58 -21.80 9.24
C VAL A 36 -16.15 -20.56 8.46
N VAL A 37 -14.88 -20.48 8.04
CA VAL A 37 -14.40 -19.34 7.23
C VAL A 37 -15.08 -19.32 5.87
N SER A 38 -15.27 -20.49 5.23
CA SER A 38 -15.97 -20.57 3.96
C SER A 38 -17.42 -20.10 4.08
N GLU A 39 -18.15 -20.54 5.12
CA GLU A 39 -19.51 -20.10 5.40
C GLU A 39 -19.60 -18.59 5.62
N ILE A 40 -18.69 -18.02 6.42
CA ILE A 40 -18.65 -16.57 6.68
C ILE A 40 -18.40 -15.79 5.39
N VAL A 41 -17.43 -16.23 4.58
CA VAL A 41 -17.09 -15.55 3.32
C VAL A 41 -18.22 -15.68 2.31
N SER A 42 -18.84 -16.85 2.19
CA SER A 42 -20.01 -17.06 1.32
C SER A 42 -21.17 -16.16 1.71
N ALA A 43 -21.54 -16.12 2.99
CA ALA A 43 -22.61 -15.26 3.48
C ALA A 43 -22.30 -13.77 3.23
N TYR A 44 -21.05 -13.36 3.47
CA TYR A 44 -20.62 -11.99 3.21
C TYR A 44 -20.73 -11.61 1.73
N ILE A 45 -20.31 -12.50 0.82
CA ILE A 45 -20.38 -12.27 -0.62
C ILE A 45 -21.83 -12.21 -1.11
N GLU A 46 -22.72 -13.06 -0.58
CA GLU A 46 -24.15 -13.03 -0.93
C GLU A 46 -24.83 -11.71 -0.55
N GLU A 47 -24.34 -11.03 0.48
CA GLU A 47 -24.84 -9.74 0.94
C GLU A 47 -24.22 -8.53 0.20
N LEU A 48 -23.13 -8.74 -0.55
CA LEU A 48 -22.48 -7.67 -1.29
C LEU A 48 -23.25 -7.34 -2.58
N PRO A 49 -23.55 -6.05 -2.85
CA PRO A 49 -24.11 -5.66 -4.13
C PRO A 49 -23.08 -5.85 -5.27
N ASP A 50 -23.57 -6.18 -6.46
CA ASP A 50 -22.75 -6.54 -7.64
C ASP A 50 -21.70 -5.49 -8.02
N ASP A 51 -21.93 -4.21 -7.67
CA ASP A 51 -21.01 -3.10 -7.93
C ASP A 51 -19.75 -3.12 -7.03
N GLN A 52 -19.82 -3.78 -5.87
CA GLN A 52 -18.69 -4.01 -4.95
C GLN A 52 -17.95 -5.31 -5.23
N LEU A 53 -18.57 -6.26 -5.95
CA LEU A 53 -17.93 -7.48 -6.44
C LEU A 53 -17.14 -7.27 -7.74
N ALA A 54 -17.23 -6.06 -8.32
CA ALA A 54 -16.40 -5.68 -9.45
C ALA A 54 -14.91 -5.76 -9.07
N ASP A 55 -14.10 -6.27 -10.01
CA ASP A 55 -12.64 -6.39 -9.92
C ASP A 55 -12.06 -5.21 -9.13
N PRO A 56 -11.23 -5.43 -8.10
CA PRO A 56 -10.62 -4.32 -7.38
C PRO A 56 -9.96 -3.45 -8.44
N ARG A 57 -10.53 -2.24 -8.66
CA ARG A 57 -9.89 -1.26 -9.53
C ARG A 57 -8.46 -1.21 -9.02
N PRO A 58 -7.44 -1.44 -9.87
CA PRO A 58 -6.08 -1.36 -9.40
C PRO A 58 -5.97 -0.04 -8.67
N GLU A 59 -5.71 -0.11 -7.35
CA GLU A 59 -5.42 1.07 -6.58
C GLU A 59 -4.41 1.83 -7.43
N VAL A 60 -4.68 3.10 -7.72
CA VAL A 60 -3.72 3.94 -8.42
C VAL A 60 -2.52 3.98 -7.50
N GLN A 61 -1.59 3.04 -7.68
CA GLN A 61 -0.40 2.92 -6.88
C GLN A 61 0.26 4.28 -7.04
N GLY A 62 0.36 5.01 -5.93
CA GLY A 62 1.15 6.24 -5.91
C GLY A 62 2.52 5.95 -6.54
N PRO A 63 3.18 6.97 -7.13
CA PRO A 63 4.46 6.75 -7.79
C PRO A 63 5.38 5.95 -6.88
N SER A 64 5.98 4.89 -7.42
CA SER A 64 6.95 4.08 -6.68
C SER A 64 8.06 4.97 -6.10
N VAL A 65 8.71 4.54 -5.02
CA VAL A 65 9.86 5.27 -4.43
C VAL A 65 10.89 5.62 -5.50
N ALA A 66 11.13 4.71 -6.45
CA ALA A 66 12.04 4.94 -7.58
C ALA A 66 11.55 6.05 -8.52
N GLU A 67 10.24 6.20 -8.73
CA GLU A 67 9.65 7.27 -9.53
C GLU A 67 9.69 8.62 -8.79
N GLN A 68 9.44 8.63 -7.49
CA GLN A 68 9.57 9.81 -6.64
C GLN A 68 11.01 10.33 -6.67
N ILE A 69 12.00 9.46 -6.45
CA ILE A 69 13.43 9.81 -6.58
C ILE A 69 13.72 10.42 -7.96
N ARG A 70 13.27 9.77 -9.05
CA ARG A 70 13.47 10.31 -10.41
C ARG A 70 12.78 11.65 -10.63
N GLN A 71 11.67 11.92 -9.98
CA GLN A 71 10.96 13.20 -10.06
C GLN A 71 11.75 14.29 -9.33
N HIS A 72 12.11 14.07 -8.07
CA HIS A 72 12.89 15.02 -7.28
C HIS A 72 14.26 15.30 -7.90
N GLU A 73 14.95 14.32 -8.48
CA GLU A 73 16.21 14.54 -9.21
C GLU A 73 16.06 15.40 -10.47
N ARG A 74 14.93 15.27 -11.18
CA ARG A 74 14.64 16.11 -12.36
C ARG A 74 14.36 17.55 -11.94
N GLU A 75 13.62 17.71 -10.85
CA GLU A 75 13.32 19.02 -10.27
C GLU A 75 14.58 19.70 -9.74
N LEU A 76 15.39 19.00 -8.98
CA LEU A 76 16.67 19.50 -8.46
C LEU A 76 17.60 19.98 -9.58
N ARG A 77 17.70 19.21 -10.68
CA ARG A 77 18.47 19.62 -11.87
C ARG A 77 17.95 20.92 -12.48
N ARG A 78 16.63 21.07 -12.61
CA ARG A 78 16.01 22.29 -13.14
C ARG A 78 16.25 23.50 -12.23
N LEU A 79 16.09 23.33 -10.92
CA LEU A 79 16.28 24.40 -9.94
C LEU A 79 17.74 24.85 -9.87
N ARG A 80 18.70 23.92 -9.87
CA ARG A 80 20.13 24.24 -9.92
C ARG A 80 20.50 24.96 -11.21
N MET A 81 20.01 24.50 -12.38
CA MET A 81 20.21 25.26 -13.63
C MET A 81 19.65 26.68 -13.55
N ARG A 82 18.45 26.84 -12.98
CA ARG A 82 17.84 28.16 -12.80
C ARG A 82 18.61 29.05 -11.83
N GLN A 83 19.15 28.46 -10.76
CA GLN A 83 20.02 29.16 -9.82
C GLN A 83 21.30 29.64 -10.50
N THR A 84 21.94 28.79 -11.32
CA THR A 84 23.12 29.18 -12.11
C THR A 84 22.80 30.28 -13.11
N GLN A 85 21.65 30.22 -13.79
CA GLN A 85 21.22 31.24 -14.74
C GLN A 85 20.96 32.60 -14.07
N LEU A 86 20.37 32.61 -12.88
CA LEU A 86 20.08 33.83 -12.14
C LEU A 86 21.31 34.38 -11.41
N GLY A 87 22.28 33.52 -11.06
CA GLY A 87 23.53 33.92 -10.41
C GLY A 87 23.26 34.74 -9.14
N ALA A 88 23.84 35.95 -9.07
CA ALA A 88 23.65 36.87 -7.95
C ALA A 88 22.23 37.43 -7.80
N ALA A 89 21.38 37.31 -8.84
CA ALA A 89 19.99 37.71 -8.80
C ALA A 89 19.05 36.58 -8.34
N ALA A 90 19.59 35.42 -7.94
CA ALA A 90 18.80 34.31 -7.45
C ALA A 90 18.14 34.66 -6.09
N PRO A 91 16.81 34.49 -5.96
CA PRO A 91 16.14 34.70 -4.68
C PRO A 91 16.63 33.72 -3.61
N ALA A 92 16.74 34.18 -2.36
CA ALA A 92 17.17 33.35 -1.24
C ALA A 92 16.29 32.10 -1.02
N TRP A 93 14.99 32.21 -1.31
CA TRP A 93 14.05 31.06 -1.21
C TRP A 93 14.44 29.89 -2.13
N LEU A 94 15.11 30.16 -3.26
CA LEU A 94 15.51 29.12 -4.20
C LEU A 94 16.58 28.20 -3.61
N ALA A 95 17.50 28.75 -2.82
CA ALA A 95 18.52 27.97 -2.13
C ALA A 95 17.89 27.07 -1.05
N ASN A 96 16.90 27.60 -0.31
CA ASN A 96 16.18 26.83 0.70
C ASN A 96 15.39 25.68 0.05
N TYR A 97 14.70 25.95 -1.06
CA TYR A 97 13.92 24.93 -1.75
C TYR A 97 14.79 23.82 -2.35
N VAL A 98 15.97 24.16 -2.86
CA VAL A 98 16.97 23.17 -3.29
C VAL A 98 17.41 22.28 -2.12
N ALA A 99 17.70 22.86 -0.96
CA ALA A 99 18.12 22.11 0.22
C ALA A 99 17.01 21.19 0.76
N ASP A 100 15.75 21.61 0.67
CA ASP A 100 14.61 20.78 1.10
C ASP A 100 14.43 19.55 0.19
N ILE A 101 14.54 19.71 -1.14
CA ILE A 101 14.48 18.58 -2.08
C ILE A 101 15.68 17.64 -1.90
N GLU A 102 16.86 18.16 -1.58
CA GLU A 102 18.03 17.33 -1.28
C GLU A 102 17.82 16.46 -0.04
N ARG A 103 17.21 17.02 1.02
CA ARG A 103 16.85 16.28 2.23
C ARG A 103 15.79 15.21 1.95
N GLU A 104 14.77 15.54 1.16
CA GLU A 104 13.73 14.59 0.77
C GLU A 104 14.31 13.43 -0.06
N LEU A 105 15.26 13.71 -0.95
CA LEU A 105 16.00 12.67 -1.68
C LEU A 105 16.88 11.80 -0.78
N GLU A 106 17.47 12.36 0.27
CA GLU A 106 18.25 11.59 1.25
C GLU A 106 17.36 10.60 2.00
N ILE A 107 16.21 11.06 2.47
CA ILE A 107 15.20 10.22 3.15
C ILE A 107 14.70 9.12 2.21
N LEU A 108 14.32 9.46 0.98
CA LEU A 108 13.80 8.47 0.02
C LEU A 108 14.84 7.42 -0.41
N ARG A 109 16.13 7.72 -0.28
CA ARG A 109 17.23 6.81 -0.64
C ARG A 109 17.69 5.94 0.53
N ASP A 110 17.33 6.29 1.77
CA ASP A 110 17.66 5.49 2.95
C ASP A 110 16.49 4.53 3.28
N PRO A 111 16.60 3.23 2.95
CA PRO A 111 15.55 2.26 3.23
C PRO A 111 15.41 1.91 4.73
N LEU A 112 16.32 2.38 5.60
CA LEU A 112 16.33 2.03 7.04
C LEU A 112 15.82 3.15 7.96
N GLY A 113 15.44 4.32 7.43
CA GLY A 113 14.92 5.45 8.22
C GLY A 113 13.43 5.38 8.58
N GLY A 114 12.74 4.28 8.25
CA GLY A 114 11.30 4.08 8.43
C GLY A 114 10.89 3.20 9.61
N GLU A 115 11.80 2.84 10.51
CA GLU A 115 11.50 2.17 11.78
C GLU A 115 12.19 2.89 12.94
N ALA A 116 11.51 3.90 13.50
CA ALA A 116 11.71 4.39 14.85
C ALA A 116 10.40 4.97 15.40
#